data_AF-A0A2V8PTI5-F1
#
_entry.id   AF-A0A2V8PTI5-F1
#
_cell.length_a   1.000
_cell.length_b   1.000
_cell.length_c   1.000
_cell.angle_alpha   90.00
_cell.angle_beta   90.00
_cell.angle_gamma   90.00
#
_symmetry.space_group_name_H-M   'P 1'
#
loop_
_entity.id
_entity.type
_entity.pdbx_description
1 polymer ?
#
loop_
_entity_poly.entity_id
_entity_poly.type
_entity_poly.pdbx_seq_one_letter_code
_entity_poly.pdbx_strand_id
1 'polypeptide(L)'
;MRVEVETQPDSISTLQIELPAEEVSKEWDAIANSFARFARIPGYRPGKAPRRVIEAKFRKEIQDELTKKLVSKSYHDAIAEKQLRVVSLTNLEEVQFGEDRSMRFRATVVTAPEFELPEYKNIPV
;
A
#
# COMPACT_ATOMS: atom_id res chain seq x y z
N MET A 1 0.04 8.62 -8.50
CA MET A 1 -0.04 7.15 -8.38
C MET A 1 -0.40 6.59 -9.74
N ARG A 2 0.24 5.50 -10.17
CA ARG A 2 -0.10 4.79 -11.41
C ARG A 2 -0.46 3.35 -11.04
N VAL A 3 -1.63 2.89 -11.48
CA VAL A 3 -2.15 1.55 -11.21
C VAL A 3 -2.37 0.83 -12.53
N GLU A 4 -1.61 -0.23 -12.76
CA GLU A 4 -1.77 -1.13 -13.90
C GLU A 4 -2.41 -2.43 -13.40
N VAL A 5 -3.48 -2.85 -14.08
CA VAL A 5 -4.25 -4.05 -13.73
C VAL A 5 -4.15 -5.02 -14.90
N GLU A 6 -3.58 -6.19 -14.66
CA GLU A 6 -3.54 -7.28 -15.62
C GLU A 6 -4.44 -8.41 -15.14
N THR A 7 -5.48 -8.72 -15.91
CA THR A 7 -6.43 -9.80 -15.59
C THR A 7 -6.00 -11.09 -16.27
N GLN A 8 -5.87 -12.16 -15.50
CA GLN A 8 -5.51 -13.50 -15.95
C GLN A 8 -6.74 -14.43 -15.94
N PRO A 9 -6.70 -15.56 -16.68
CA PRO A 9 -7.71 -16.61 -16.53
C PRO A 9 -7.78 -17.07 -15.06
N ASP A 10 -8.96 -17.54 -14.63
CA ASP A 10 -9.30 -17.94 -13.24
C ASP A 10 -9.56 -16.81 -12.24
N SER A 11 -9.93 -15.61 -12.72
CA SER A 11 -10.26 -14.45 -11.89
C SER A 11 -9.11 -13.95 -11.01
N ILE A 12 -7.87 -14.22 -11.43
CA ILE A 12 -6.66 -13.69 -10.81
C ILE A 12 -6.32 -12.39 -11.53
N SER A 13 -6.13 -11.30 -10.77
CA SER A 13 -5.70 -10.02 -11.28
C SER A 13 -4.39 -9.61 -10.63
N THR A 14 -3.40 -9.25 -11.44
CA THR A 14 -2.13 -8.69 -10.96
C THR A 14 -2.23 -7.17 -10.99
N LEU A 15 -2.10 -6.54 -9.82
CA LEU A 15 -2.05 -5.09 -9.64
C LEU A 15 -0.59 -4.66 -9.54
N GLN A 16 -0.13 -3.84 -10.47
CA GLN A 16 1.16 -3.16 -10.38
C GLN A 16 0.91 -1.70 -10.01
N ILE A 17 1.39 -1.30 -8.83
CA ILE A 17 1.17 0.04 -8.30
C ILE A 17 2.51 0.77 -8.19
N GLU A 18 2.56 1.95 -8.78
CA GLU A 18 3.72 2.85 -8.73
C GLU A 18 3.34 4.16 -8.02
N LEU A 19 4.04 4.42 -6.92
CA LEU A 19 3.88 5.61 -6.10
C LEU A 19 5.02 6.61 -6.37
N PRO A 20 4.68 7.90 -6.60
CA PRO A 20 5.67 8.94 -6.80
C PRO A 20 6.40 9.26 -5.49
N ALA A 21 7.66 9.69 -5.62
CA ALA A 21 8.53 10.03 -4.50
C ALA A 21 7.95 11.11 -3.56
N GLU A 22 7.16 12.05 -4.09
CA GLU A 22 6.54 13.11 -3.30
C GLU A 22 5.58 12.56 -2.24
N GLU A 23 4.77 11.56 -2.61
CA GLU A 23 3.80 10.96 -1.70
C GLU A 23 4.51 10.12 -0.63
N VAL A 24 5.54 9.38 -1.05
CA VAL A 24 6.40 8.61 -0.14
C VAL A 24 7.10 9.53 0.86
N SER A 25 7.65 10.66 0.41
CA SER A 25 8.32 11.61 1.30
C SER A 25 7.36 12.28 2.27
N LYS A 26 6.14 12.60 1.83
CA LYS A 26 5.11 13.19 2.69
C LYS A 26 4.69 12.24 3.81
N GLU A 27 4.47 10.97 3.47
CA GLU A 27 4.15 9.94 4.45
C GLU A 27 5.34 9.62 5.37
N TRP A 28 6.58 9.66 4.85
CA TRP A 28 7.79 9.56 5.65
C TRP A 28 7.87 10.68 6.70
N ASP A 29 7.66 11.93 6.30
CA ASP A 29 7.62 13.08 7.20
C ASP A 29 6.51 12.93 8.25
N ALA A 30 5.32 12.45 7.86
CA ALA A 30 4.22 12.24 8.80
C ALA A 30 4.56 11.19 9.86
N ILE A 31 5.13 10.05 9.45
CA ILE A 31 5.56 8.97 10.34
C ILE A 31 6.70 9.46 11.24
N ALA A 32 7.72 10.11 10.68
CA ALA A 32 8.83 10.67 11.44
C ALA A 32 8.36 11.68 12.51
N ASN A 33 7.36 12.51 12.21
CA ASN A 33 6.77 13.43 13.20
C ASN A 33 5.97 12.69 14.29
N SER A 34 5.26 11.62 13.95
CA SER A 34 4.61 10.76 14.96
C SER A 34 5.65 10.12 15.87
N PHE A 35 6.69 9.50 15.31
CA PHE A 35 7.80 8.97 16.11
C PHE A 35 8.46 10.06 16.95
N ALA A 36 8.66 11.27 16.43
CA ALA A 36 9.22 12.38 17.20
C ALA A 36 8.41 12.69 18.48
N ARG A 37 7.07 12.57 18.41
CA ARG A 37 6.17 12.82 19.55
C ARG A 37 6.26 11.74 20.62
N PHE A 38 6.38 10.48 20.22
CA PHE A 38 6.35 9.33 21.13
C PHE A 38 7.74 8.83 21.56
N ALA A 39 8.77 9.05 20.75
CA ALA A 39 10.11 8.55 20.99
C ALA A 39 10.79 9.24 22.18
N ARG A 40 11.22 8.43 23.15
CA ARG A 40 12.09 8.88 24.24
C ARG A 40 13.54 8.79 23.77
N ILE A 41 14.09 9.93 23.37
CA ILE A 41 15.49 10.03 22.95
C ILE A 41 16.34 10.54 24.13
N PRO A 42 17.37 9.79 24.56
CA PRO A 42 18.28 10.24 25.61
C PRO A 42 18.85 11.63 25.27
N GLY A 43 18.78 12.57 26.22
CA GLY A 43 19.25 13.95 26.03
C GLY A 43 18.22 14.93 25.47
N TYR A 44 17.06 14.47 25.00
CA TYR A 44 16.00 15.36 24.51
C TYR A 44 14.70 15.15 25.27
N ARG A 45 14.02 16.25 25.59
CA ARG A 45 12.64 16.18 26.07
C ARG A 45 11.76 15.54 24.99
N PRO A 46 10.83 14.62 25.33
CA PRO A 46 9.92 14.01 24.37
C PRO A 46 9.26 15.07 23.47
N GLY A 47 9.23 14.81 22.15
CA GLY A 47 8.69 15.76 21.16
C GLY A 47 9.61 16.91 20.74
N LYS A 48 10.80 17.07 21.34
CA LYS A 48 11.74 18.17 21.04
C LYS A 48 13.07 17.70 20.45
N ALA A 49 13.18 16.44 20.06
CA ALA A 49 14.38 15.93 19.41
C ALA A 49 14.48 16.42 17.95
N PRO A 50 15.68 16.77 17.46
CA PRO A 50 15.92 17.12 16.06
C PRO A 50 15.63 15.94 15.12
N ARG A 51 15.06 16.23 13.94
CA ARG A 51 14.70 15.22 12.92
C ARG A 51 15.86 14.29 12.57
N ARG A 52 17.06 14.84 12.40
CA ARG A 52 18.28 14.06 12.09
C ARG A 52 18.56 12.94 13.10
N VAL A 53 18.31 13.16 14.39
CA VAL A 53 18.56 12.17 15.43
C VAL A 53 17.49 11.09 15.43
N ILE A 54 16.23 11.48 15.17
CA ILE A 54 15.11 10.55 15.05
C ILE A 54 15.28 9.67 13.81
N GLU A 55 15.60 10.26 12.66
CA GLU A 55 15.84 9.54 11.42
C GLU A 55 17.02 8.59 11.54
N ALA A 56 18.11 8.99 12.20
CA ALA A 56 19.27 8.10 12.40
C ALA A 56 18.93 6.89 13.29
N LYS A 57 18.13 7.10 14.35
CA LYS A 57 17.82 6.07 15.35
C LYS A 57 16.67 5.16 14.92
N PHE A 58 15.62 5.74 14.34
CA PHE A 58 14.38 5.05 13.98
C PHE A 58 14.24 4.80 12.48
N ARG A 59 15.33 4.96 11.69
CA ARG A 59 15.29 4.80 10.22
C ARG A 59 14.58 3.53 9.77
N LYS A 60 14.95 2.42 10.40
CA LYS A 60 14.49 1.07 10.03
C LYS A 60 13.01 0.89 10.40
N GLU A 61 12.61 1.37 11.57
CA GLU A 61 11.21 1.33 12.03
C GLU A 61 10.31 2.23 11.17
N ILE A 62 10.76 3.44 10.87
CA ILE A 62 10.07 4.37 9.98
C ILE A 62 9.92 3.75 8.59
N GLN A 63 10.96 3.10 8.06
CA GLN A 63 10.89 2.46 6.75
C GLN A 63 9.93 1.27 6.72
N ASP A 64 9.90 0.43 7.76
CA ASP A 64 8.99 -0.71 7.86
C ASP A 64 7.53 -0.24 7.97
N GLU A 65 7.27 0.76 8.82
CA GLU A 65 5.94 1.32 8.99
C GLU A 65 5.47 2.07 7.75
N LEU A 66 6.36 2.82 7.09
CA LEU A 66 6.09 3.47 5.82
C LEU A 66 5.69 2.42 4.76
N THR A 67 6.44 1.34 4.65
CA THR A 67 6.17 0.26 3.69
C THR A 67 4.78 -0.31 3.91
N LYS A 68 4.45 -0.69 5.15
CA LYS A 68 3.14 -1.24 5.51
C LYS A 68 2.00 -0.27 5.21
N LYS A 69 2.18 1.00 5.57
CA LYS A 69 1.15 2.02 5.43
C LYS A 69 0.91 2.39 3.96
N LEU A 70 1.97 2.55 3.18
CA LEU A 70 1.88 2.82 1.75
C LEU A 70 1.24 1.64 1.01
N VAL A 71 1.69 0.41 1.26
CA VAL A 71 1.05 -0.79 0.70
C VAL A 71 -0.45 -0.79 0.99
N SER A 72 -0.84 -0.61 2.26
CA SER A 72 -2.25 -0.69 2.66
C SER A 72 -3.11 0.41 2.04
N LYS A 73 -2.61 1.66 2.04
CA LYS A 73 -3.28 2.82 1.47
C LYS A 73 -3.42 2.68 -0.04
N SER A 74 -2.34 2.38 -0.74
CA SER A 74 -2.34 2.22 -2.19
C SER A 74 -3.15 1.03 -2.66
N TYR A 75 -3.19 -0.04 -1.88
CA TYR A 75 -4.10 -1.15 -2.14
C TYR A 75 -5.57 -0.73 -2.05
N HIS A 76 -5.95 0.01 -1.01
CA HIS A 76 -7.31 0.54 -0.87
C HIS A 76 -7.66 1.51 -2.00
N ASP A 77 -6.76 2.43 -2.33
CA ASP A 77 -6.96 3.40 -3.40
C ASP A 77 -7.10 2.70 -4.76
N ALA A 78 -6.29 1.68 -5.05
CA ALA A 78 -6.39 0.90 -6.28
C ALA A 78 -7.71 0.12 -6.40
N ILE A 79 -8.22 -0.45 -5.29
CA ILE A 79 -9.53 -1.10 -5.27
C ILE A 79 -10.65 -0.09 -5.51
N ALA A 80 -10.58 1.07 -4.84
CA ALA A 80 -11.59 2.11 -4.96
C ALA A 80 -11.63 2.70 -6.38
N GLU A 81 -10.46 2.96 -6.98
CA GLU A 81 -10.34 3.54 -8.32
C GLU A 81 -10.86 2.59 -9.41
N LYS A 82 -10.64 1.27 -9.25
CA LYS A 82 -11.06 0.27 -10.23
C LYS A 82 -12.41 -0.39 -9.92
N GLN A 83 -13.04 -0.06 -8.80
CA GLN A 83 -14.26 -0.69 -8.27
C GLN A 83 -14.19 -2.23 -8.29
N LEU A 84 -12.99 -2.80 -8.15
CA LEU A 84 -12.78 -4.23 -8.24
C LEU A 84 -13.35 -4.88 -6.98
N ARG A 85 -14.23 -5.86 -7.15
CA ARG A 85 -14.68 -6.74 -6.05
C ARG A 85 -13.55 -7.72 -5.75
N VAL A 86 -12.54 -7.27 -5.03
CA VAL A 86 -11.44 -8.12 -4.58
C VAL A 86 -11.95 -9.03 -3.46
N VAL A 87 -11.89 -10.34 -3.69
CA VAL A 87 -12.35 -11.37 -2.76
C VAL A 87 -11.24 -11.70 -1.77
N SER A 88 -9.98 -11.75 -2.23
CA SER A 88 -8.83 -11.98 -1.35
C SER A 88 -7.55 -11.38 -1.94
N LEU A 89 -6.67 -10.94 -1.04
CA LEU A 89 -5.27 -10.66 -1.36
C LEU A 89 -4.53 -12.00 -1.33
N THR A 90 -3.90 -12.40 -2.44
CA THR A 90 -3.25 -13.72 -2.53
C THR A 90 -1.76 -13.61 -2.25
N ASN A 91 -1.09 -12.66 -2.87
CA ASN A 91 0.35 -12.46 -2.68
C ASN A 91 0.72 -11.00 -2.88
N LEU A 92 1.68 -10.54 -2.08
CA LEU A 92 2.32 -9.25 -2.26
C LEU A 92 3.78 -9.52 -2.62
N GLU A 93 4.14 -9.27 -3.86
CA GLU A 93 5.45 -9.55 -4.44
C GLU A 93 6.18 -8.25 -4.80
N GLU A 94 7.50 -8.26 -4.59
CA GLU A 94 8.43 -7.22 -5.04
C GLU A 94 8.08 -5.79 -4.63
N VAL A 95 8.24 -5.46 -3.34
CA VAL A 95 8.35 -4.05 -2.94
C VAL A 95 9.74 -3.53 -3.35
N GLN A 96 9.81 -2.81 -4.46
CA GLN A 96 11.02 -2.14 -4.91
C GLN A 96 10.97 -0.66 -4.54
N PHE A 97 11.98 -0.21 -3.79
CA PHE A 97 12.24 1.21 -3.56
C PHE A 97 13.26 1.68 -4.60
N GLY A 98 12.87 2.62 -5.45
CA GLY A 98 13.80 3.32 -6.33
C GLY A 98 14.70 4.26 -5.54
N GLU A 99 15.92 4.54 -6.05
CA GLU A 99 16.86 5.49 -5.43
C GLU A 99 16.24 6.88 -5.24
N ASP A 100 15.27 7.26 -6.08
CA ASP A 100 14.49 8.49 -5.98
C ASP A 100 13.39 8.47 -4.91
N ARG A 101 13.32 7.45 -4.04
CA ARG A 101 12.21 7.22 -3.09
C ARG A 101 10.86 6.94 -3.75
N SER A 102 10.83 6.56 -5.02
CA SER A 102 9.65 5.95 -5.63
C SER A 102 9.45 4.54 -5.06
N MET A 103 8.20 4.14 -4.89
CA MET A 103 7.87 2.80 -4.42
C MET A 103 7.02 2.11 -5.47
N ARG A 104 7.50 0.94 -5.92
CA ARG A 104 6.76 0.06 -6.82
C ARG A 104 6.51 -1.25 -6.11
N PHE A 105 5.28 -1.74 -6.18
CA PHE A 105 4.96 -3.06 -5.67
C PHE A 105 3.95 -3.76 -6.55
N ARG A 106 4.04 -5.09 -6.60
CA ARG A 106 3.12 -5.95 -7.32
C ARG A 106 2.26 -6.71 -6.31
N ALA A 107 0.96 -6.66 -6.48
CA ALA A 107 0.01 -7.39 -5.64
C ALA A 107 -0.87 -8.27 -6.52
N THR A 108 -0.87 -9.56 -6.26
CA THR A 108 -1.76 -10.52 -6.92
C THR A 108 -3.03 -10.64 -6.09
N VAL A 109 -4.16 -10.30 -6.69
CA VAL A 109 -5.47 -10.30 -6.07
C VAL A 109 -6.41 -11.24 -6.79
N VAL A 110 -7.34 -11.87 -6.06
CA VAL A 110 -8.42 -12.64 -6.68
C VAL A 110 -9.65 -11.75 -6.74
N THR A 111 -10.13 -11.50 -7.95
CA THR A 111 -11.33 -10.71 -8.23
C THR A 111 -12.54 -11.64 -8.31
N ALA A 112 -13.72 -11.14 -7.92
CA ALA A 112 -14.96 -11.87 -8.15
C ALA A 112 -15.23 -11.96 -9.66
N PRO A 113 -15.59 -13.13 -10.20
CA PRO A 113 -16.02 -13.23 -11.59
C PRO A 113 -17.30 -12.42 -11.79
N GLU A 114 -17.36 -11.68 -12.89
CA GLU A 114 -18.63 -11.18 -13.40
C GLU A 114 -19.33 -12.33 -14.11
N PHE A 115 -20.49 -12.73 -13.61
CA PHE A 115 -21.35 -13.69 -14.28
C PHE A 115 -22.70 -13.04 -14.56
N GLU A 116 -23.19 -13.23 -15.78
CA GLU A 116 -24.54 -12.85 -16.13
C GLU A 116 -25.46 -14.03 -15.79
N LEU A 117 -26.52 -13.73 -15.06
CA LEU A 117 -27.55 -14.69 -14.69
C LEU A 117 -28.35 -15.07 -15.96
N PRO A 118 -28.42 -16.34 -16.38
CA PRO A 118 -29.31 -16.74 -17.47
C PRO A 118 -30.78 -16.62 -17.05
N GLU A 119 -31.70 -16.46 -18.01
CA GLU A 119 -33.14 -16.32 -17.72
C GLU A 119 -33.70 -17.51 -16.93
N TYR A 120 -34.05 -17.27 -15.66
CA TYR A 120 -34.59 -18.27 -14.72
C TYR A 120 -36.05 -18.68 -14.96
N LYS A 121 -36.72 -18.15 -15.99
CA LYS A 121 -38.16 -18.29 -16.17
C LYS A 121 -38.64 -19.67 -16.66
N ASN A 122 -37.74 -20.61 -16.95
CA ASN A 122 -38.09 -21.95 -17.46
C ASN A 122 -37.59 -23.10 -16.57
N ILE A 123 -37.37 -22.87 -15.28
CA ILE A 123 -37.00 -23.96 -14.35
C ILE A 123 -38.29 -24.51 -13.71
N PRO A 124 -38.72 -25.74 -14.03
CA PRO A 124 -39.85 -26.38 -13.36
C PRO A 124 -39.49 -26.67 -11.90
N VAL A 125 -40.44 -26.38 -11.00
CA VAL A 125 -40.33 -26.49 -9.54
C VAL A 125 -40.51 -27.93 -9.07
#